data_AF-A0A6H2CYQ6-F1
#
_entry.id   AF-A0A6H2CYQ6-F1
#
_cell.length_a   1.000
_cell.length_b   1.000
_cell.length_c   1.000
_cell.angle_alpha   90.00
_cell.angle_beta   90.00
_cell.angle_gamma   90.00
#
_symmetry.space_group_name_H-M   'P 1'
#
loop_
_entity.id
_entity.type
_entity.pdbx_description
1 polymer ?
#
loop_
_entity_poly.entity_id
_entity_poly.type
_entity_poly.pdbx_seq_one_letter_code
_entity_poly.pdbx_strand_id
1 'polypeptide(L)'
;MRRSFKVINNPNGNGTNQDAQLEQELNGLRRQYEQLRDQKVRTEQQVTDLSSRLEALKTQAQAEYGTSDPEELQALLEQKRQENERVVSEYREHIQKIQADLAAVENNVDGDR
;
A
#
# COMPACT_ATOMS: atom_id res chain seq x y z
N MET A 1 -21.72 -48.87 -77.45
CA MET A 1 -20.33 -49.13 -76.98
C MET A 1 -19.63 -47.78 -76.87
N ARG A 2 -18.80 -47.59 -75.82
CA ARG A 2 -17.93 -46.41 -75.52
C ARG A 2 -18.63 -45.26 -74.77
N ARG A 3 -18.68 -45.31 -73.43
CA ARG A 3 -17.64 -45.10 -72.38
C ARG A 3 -17.81 -43.70 -71.77
N SER A 4 -18.48 -43.70 -70.63
CA SER A 4 -18.49 -42.69 -69.59
C SER A 4 -17.09 -42.16 -69.31
N PHE A 5 -16.93 -40.84 -69.26
CA PHE A 5 -15.78 -40.24 -68.60
C PHE A 5 -16.27 -39.56 -67.32
N LYS A 6 -15.78 -40.10 -66.21
CA LYS A 6 -16.15 -39.78 -64.84
C LYS A 6 -15.49 -38.46 -64.45
N VAL A 7 -16.29 -37.48 -64.04
CA VAL A 7 -15.81 -36.31 -63.31
C VAL A 7 -15.20 -36.83 -62.00
N ILE A 8 -13.87 -36.78 -61.89
CA ILE A 8 -13.17 -37.09 -60.65
C ILE A 8 -13.39 -35.90 -59.72
N ASN A 9 -14.32 -36.07 -58.78
CA ASN A 9 -14.51 -35.16 -57.66
C ASN A 9 -13.36 -35.38 -56.68
N ASN A 10 -12.53 -34.35 -56.45
CA ASN A 10 -11.42 -34.38 -55.50
C ASN A 10 -11.89 -33.76 -54.16
N PRO A 11 -11.84 -34.46 -53.01
CA PRO A 11 -12.39 -33.96 -51.76
C PRO A 11 -11.33 -33.22 -50.93
N ASN A 12 -11.02 -31.97 -51.27
CA ASN A 12 -10.16 -31.11 -50.43
C ASN A 12 -11.01 -30.16 -49.56
N GLY A 13 -11.90 -30.74 -48.73
CA GLY A 13 -12.72 -29.98 -47.77
C GLY A 13 -12.25 -30.06 -46.31
N ASN A 14 -11.34 -31.00 -45.99
CA ASN A 14 -10.91 -31.24 -44.60
C ASN A 14 -9.65 -30.46 -44.18
N GLY A 15 -8.66 -30.27 -45.06
CA GLY A 15 -7.42 -29.55 -44.74
C GLY A 15 -7.65 -28.06 -44.47
N THR A 16 -8.45 -27.40 -45.30
CA THR A 16 -8.80 -25.98 -45.16
C THR A 16 -9.59 -25.66 -43.88
N ASN A 17 -10.42 -26.61 -43.40
CA ASN A 17 -11.16 -26.43 -42.14
C ASN A 17 -10.27 -26.65 -40.91
N GLN A 18 -9.32 -27.58 -40.97
CA GLN A 18 -8.33 -27.79 -39.92
C GLN A 18 -7.38 -26.59 -39.81
N ASP A 19 -6.91 -26.08 -40.95
CA ASP A 19 -6.06 -24.89 -41.00
C ASP A 19 -6.76 -23.64 -40.43
N ALA A 20 -8.05 -23.44 -40.75
CA ALA A 20 -8.84 -22.34 -40.21
C ALA A 20 -9.06 -22.46 -38.68
N GLN A 21 -9.26 -23.67 -38.16
CA GLN A 21 -9.38 -23.91 -36.72
C GLN A 21 -8.07 -23.62 -35.98
N LEU A 22 -6.93 -24.07 -36.54
CA LEU A 22 -5.61 -23.79 -36.00
C LEU A 22 -5.28 -22.30 -36.03
N GLU A 23 -5.65 -21.59 -37.09
CA GLU A 23 -5.47 -20.13 -37.18
C GLU A 23 -6.31 -19.39 -36.14
N GLN A 24 -7.56 -19.83 -35.91
CA GLN A 24 -8.41 -19.27 -34.86
C GLN A 24 -7.83 -19.50 -33.47
N GLU A 25 -7.33 -20.70 -33.19
CA GLU A 25 -6.70 -21.06 -31.92
C GLU A 25 -5.42 -20.24 -31.69
N LEU A 26 -4.56 -20.14 -32.71
CA LEU A 26 -3.34 -19.32 -32.67
C LEU A 26 -3.66 -17.84 -32.38
N ASN A 27 -4.69 -17.30 -33.01
CA ASN A 27 -5.15 -15.94 -32.77
C ASN A 27 -5.76 -15.75 -31.37
N GLY A 28 -6.34 -16.81 -30.79
CA GLY A 28 -6.78 -16.83 -29.39
C GLY A 28 -5.59 -16.79 -28.43
N LEU A 29 -4.60 -17.66 -28.63
CA LEU A 29 -3.40 -17.75 -27.81
C LEU A 29 -2.58 -16.45 -27.87
N ARG A 30 -2.45 -15.83 -29.05
CA ARG A 30 -1.76 -14.53 -29.19
C ARG A 30 -2.42 -13.44 -28.36
N ARG A 31 -3.76 -13.33 -28.41
CA ARG A 31 -4.50 -12.36 -27.60
C ARG A 31 -4.35 -12.60 -26.11
N GLN A 32 -4.40 -13.85 -25.67
CA GLN A 32 -4.16 -14.21 -24.27
C GLN A 32 -2.74 -13.84 -23.82
N TYR A 33 -1.74 -14.12 -24.66
CA TYR A 33 -0.35 -13.74 -24.37
C TYR A 33 -0.19 -12.23 -24.24
N GLU A 34 -0.77 -11.45 -25.15
CA GLU A 34 -0.73 -9.98 -25.09
C GLU A 34 -1.36 -9.46 -23.79
N GLN A 35 -2.53 -9.97 -23.42
CA GLN A 35 -3.18 -9.61 -22.15
C GLN A 35 -2.32 -9.95 -20.93
N LEU A 36 -1.73 -11.14 -20.88
CA LEU A 36 -0.86 -11.57 -19.78
C LEU A 36 0.41 -10.73 -19.72
N ARG A 37 1.00 -10.40 -20.87
CA ARG A 37 2.18 -9.52 -20.94
C ARG A 37 1.86 -8.14 -20.39
N ASP A 38 0.74 -7.56 -20.78
CA ASP A 38 0.35 -6.23 -20.34
C ASP A 38 0.02 -6.22 -18.83
N GLN A 39 -0.62 -7.29 -18.33
CA GLN A 39 -0.86 -7.48 -16.89
C GLN A 39 0.45 -7.61 -16.11
N LYS A 40 1.43 -8.35 -16.65
CA LYS A 40 2.75 -8.49 -16.04
C LYS A 40 3.44 -7.14 -15.91
N VAL A 41 3.52 -6.36 -16.99
CA VAL A 41 4.13 -5.02 -16.98
C VAL A 41 3.47 -4.12 -15.95
N ARG A 42 2.13 -4.10 -15.90
CA ARG A 42 1.38 -3.32 -14.90
C ARG A 42 1.72 -3.74 -13.47
N THR A 43 1.80 -5.04 -13.22
CA THR A 43 2.10 -5.57 -11.88
C THR A 43 3.53 -5.25 -11.48
N GLU A 44 4.49 -5.37 -12.39
CA GLU A 44 5.90 -5.02 -12.16
C GLU A 44 6.06 -3.53 -11.83
N GLN A 45 5.33 -2.66 -12.53
CA GLN A 45 5.30 -1.23 -12.20
C GLN A 45 4.74 -1.00 -10.79
N GLN A 46 3.63 -1.65 -10.43
CA GLN A 46 3.03 -1.52 -9.10
C GLN A 46 3.98 -1.99 -7.99
N VAL A 47 4.68 -3.11 -8.19
CA VAL A 47 5.68 -3.60 -7.25
C VAL A 47 6.81 -2.59 -7.06
N THR A 48 7.30 -2.00 -8.15
CA THR A 48 8.34 -0.97 -8.12
C THR A 48 7.88 0.27 -7.35
N ASP A 49 6.68 0.77 -7.65
CA ASP A 49 6.10 1.95 -7.00
C ASP A 49 5.89 1.72 -5.50
N LEU A 50 5.32 0.57 -5.12
CA LEU A 50 5.07 0.22 -3.72
C LEU A 50 6.37 0.02 -2.94
N SER A 51 7.37 -0.60 -3.55
CA SER A 51 8.68 -0.79 -2.92
C SER A 51 9.36 0.55 -2.66
N SER A 52 9.32 1.48 -3.64
CA SER A 52 9.87 2.82 -3.46
C SER A 52 9.17 3.60 -2.34
N ARG A 53 7.84 3.53 -2.27
CA ARG A 53 7.06 4.17 -1.19
C ARG A 53 7.39 3.58 0.18
N LEU A 54 7.54 2.25 0.27
CA LEU A 54 7.89 1.57 1.50
C LEU A 54 9.26 2.04 2.03
N GLU A 55 10.26 2.10 1.15
CA GLU A 55 11.60 2.54 1.54
C GLU A 55 11.65 4.03 1.92
N ALA A 56 10.85 4.87 1.26
CA ALA A 56 10.68 6.26 1.66
C ALA A 56 10.08 6.39 3.06
N LEU A 57 9.02 5.63 3.36
CA LEU A 57 8.38 5.61 4.68
C LEU A 57 9.33 5.11 5.77
N LYS A 58 10.08 4.04 5.50
CA LYS A 58 11.10 3.54 6.44
C LYS A 58 12.19 4.58 6.69
N THR A 59 12.69 5.21 5.64
CA THR A 59 13.71 6.26 5.77
C THR A 59 13.21 7.42 6.60
N GLN A 60 11.98 7.88 6.37
CA GLN A 60 11.35 8.93 7.16
C GLN A 60 11.21 8.51 8.63
N ALA A 61 10.72 7.31 8.90
CA ALA A 61 10.57 6.80 10.26
C ALA A 61 11.92 6.69 10.98
N GLN A 62 12.94 6.18 10.30
CA GLN A 62 14.30 6.10 10.82
C GLN A 62 14.87 7.50 11.14
N ALA A 63 14.62 8.49 10.29
CA ALA A 63 15.11 9.85 10.49
C ALA A 63 14.39 10.59 11.64
N GLU A 64 13.06 10.41 11.76
CA GLU A 64 12.24 11.09 12.77
C GLU A 64 12.29 10.40 14.14
N TYR A 65 12.27 9.08 14.17
CA TYR A 65 12.07 8.27 15.38
C TYR A 65 13.26 7.37 15.71
N GLY A 66 14.28 7.29 14.84
CA GLY A 66 15.44 6.42 15.02
C GLY A 66 15.19 4.94 14.70
N THR A 67 13.98 4.59 14.27
CA THR A 67 13.57 3.24 13.89
C THR A 67 12.46 3.28 12.85
N SER A 68 12.39 2.24 12.01
CA SER A 68 11.27 2.00 11.09
C SER A 68 10.48 0.73 11.44
N ASP A 69 10.84 0.07 12.53
CA ASP A 69 10.13 -1.10 13.01
C ASP A 69 8.79 -0.70 13.65
N PRO A 70 7.64 -1.22 13.18
CA PRO A 70 6.33 -0.84 13.71
C PRO A 70 6.16 -1.12 15.21
N GLU A 71 6.75 -2.19 15.74
CA GLU A 71 6.64 -2.53 17.16
C GLU A 71 7.44 -1.56 18.02
N GLU A 72 8.68 -1.23 17.61
CA GLU A 72 9.48 -0.20 18.27
C GLU A 72 8.83 1.19 18.20
N LEU A 73 8.23 1.57 17.06
CA LEU A 73 7.50 2.83 16.94
C LEU A 73 6.29 2.89 17.89
N GLN A 74 5.58 1.78 18.05
CA GLN A 74 4.46 1.68 18.98
C GLN A 74 4.93 1.80 20.44
N ALA A 75 6.07 1.16 20.78
CA ALA A 75 6.67 1.29 22.10
C ALA A 75 7.12 2.73 22.40
N LEU A 76 7.74 3.40 21.42
CA LEU A 76 8.15 4.80 21.53
C LEU A 76 6.95 5.73 21.74
N LEU A 77 5.84 5.48 21.03
CA LEU A 77 4.61 6.25 21.19
C LEU A 77 4.06 6.11 22.62
N GLU A 78 4.00 4.90 23.14
CA GLU A 78 3.50 4.62 24.49
C GLU A 78 4.38 5.27 25.56
N GLN A 79 5.71 5.16 25.42
CA GLN A 79 6.65 5.83 26.30
C GLN A 79 6.43 7.36 26.30
N LYS A 80 6.27 7.97 25.12
CA LYS A 80 6.01 9.41 25.00
C LYS A 80 4.68 9.82 25.64
N ARG A 81 3.65 8.97 25.57
CA ARG A 81 2.36 9.24 26.25
C ARG A 81 2.52 9.25 27.75
N GLN A 82 3.19 8.26 28.33
CA GLN A 82 3.43 8.18 29.77
C GLN A 82 4.26 9.37 30.26
N GLU A 83 5.29 9.76 29.51
CA GLU A 83 6.08 10.94 29.84
C GLU A 83 5.24 12.22 29.78
N ASN A 84 4.39 12.37 28.76
CA ASN A 84 3.47 13.51 28.68
C ASN A 84 2.50 13.54 29.87
N GLU A 85 1.95 12.39 30.27
CA GLU A 85 1.07 12.31 31.43
C GLU A 85 1.77 12.72 32.73
N ARG A 86 3.01 12.25 32.93
CA ARG A 86 3.86 12.65 34.06
C ARG A 86 4.10 14.15 34.07
N VAL A 87 4.56 14.69 32.94
CA VAL A 87 4.83 16.13 32.78
C VAL A 87 3.57 16.95 33.03
N VAL A 88 2.42 16.55 32.48
CA VAL A 88 1.14 17.24 32.71
C VAL A 88 0.75 17.22 34.19
N SER A 89 0.97 16.11 34.90
CA SER A 89 0.72 16.03 36.34
C SER A 89 1.59 17.02 37.12
N GLU A 90 2.90 17.06 36.82
CA GLU A 90 3.85 17.97 37.46
C GLU A 90 3.50 19.44 37.21
N TYR A 91 3.11 19.78 35.98
CA TYR A 91 2.62 21.12 35.64
C TYR A 91 1.36 21.48 36.42
N ARG A 92 0.41 20.55 36.58
CA ARG A 92 -0.81 20.79 37.36
C ARG A 92 -0.49 21.08 38.82
N GLU A 93 0.37 20.28 39.44
CA GLU A 93 0.80 20.49 40.82
C GLU A 93 1.49 21.85 41.00
N HIS A 94 2.35 22.22 40.05
CA HIS A 94 3.04 23.52 40.10
C HIS A 94 2.06 24.69 39.99
N ILE A 95 1.07 24.60 39.11
CA ILE A 95 0.01 25.62 38.98
C ILE A 95 -0.80 25.72 40.28
N GLN A 96 -1.20 24.59 40.87
CA GLN A 96 -1.95 24.58 42.13
C GLN A 96 -1.16 25.23 43.27
N LYS A 97 0.15 24.96 43.35
CA LYS A 97 1.03 25.59 44.33
C LYS A 97 1.11 27.10 44.13
N ILE A 98 1.33 27.57 42.90
CA ILE A 98 1.37 29.01 42.60
C ILE A 98 0.04 29.69 42.97
N GLN A 99 -1.09 29.05 42.68
CA GLN A 99 -2.42 29.56 43.04
C GLN A 99 -2.59 29.66 44.57
N ALA A 100 -2.15 28.64 45.32
CA ALA A 100 -2.20 28.65 46.77
C ALA A 100 -1.30 29.74 47.37
N ASP A 101 -0.07 29.87 46.86
CA ASP A 101 0.88 30.90 47.29
C ASP A 101 0.33 32.30 47.01
N LEU A 102 -0.27 32.52 45.84
CA LEU A 102 -0.89 33.80 45.48
C LEU A 102 -2.08 34.13 46.41
N ALA A 103 -2.97 33.17 46.64
CA ALA A 103 -4.10 33.35 47.56
C ALA A 103 -3.64 33.67 49.00
N ALA A 104 -2.54 33.05 49.45
CA ALA A 104 -1.96 33.36 50.76
C ALA A 104 -1.43 34.79 50.84
N VAL A 105 -0.76 35.27 49.77
CA VAL A 105 -0.29 36.66 49.71
C VAL A 105 -1.46 37.65 49.70
N GLU A 106 -2.49 37.41 48.89
CA GLU A 106 -3.68 38.26 48.81
C GLU A 106 -4.38 38.39 50.18
N ASN A 107 -4.61 37.27 50.87
CA ASN A 107 -5.24 37.27 52.19
C ASN A 107 -4.41 38.02 53.25
N ASN A 108 -3.08 37.95 53.19
CA ASN A 108 -2.21 38.69 54.11
C ASN A 108 -2.23 40.21 53.84
N VAL A 109 -2.36 40.65 52.59
CA VAL A 109 -2.44 42.07 52.23
C VAL A 109 -3.77 42.69 52.62
N ASP A 110 -4.86 41.93 52.56
CA ASP A 110 -6.20 42.40 52.94
C ASP A 110 -6.46 42.34 54.46
N GLY A 111 -5.74 41.49 55.20
CA GLY A 111 -5.82 41.43 56.67
C GLY A 111 -5.03 42.51 57.41
N ASP A 112 -4.11 43.20 56.73
CA ASP A 112 -3.25 44.28 57.27
C ASP A 112 -3.82 45.70 57.00
N ARG A 113 -5.07 45.80 56.52
CA ARG A 113 -5.83 47.05 56.33
C ARG A 113 -7.01 47.15 57.29
#